data_AF-A0A7D9EZ43-F1
#
_entry.id   AF-A0A7D9EZ43-F1
#
_cell.length_a   1.000
_cell.length_b   1.000
_cell.length_c   1.000
_cell.angle_alpha   90.00
_cell.angle_beta   90.00
_cell.angle_gamma   90.00
#
_symmetry.space_group_name_H-M   'P 1'
#
loop_
_entity.id
_entity.type
_entity.pdbx_description
1 polymer ?
#
loop_
_entity_poly.entity_id
_entity_poly.type
_entity_poly.pdbx_seq_one_letter_code
_entity_poly.pdbx_strand_id
1 'polypeptide(L)'
;GDYEMVVNDYSKAKSLVSDNAPIVFKKVLEEVESKVEKFRNQLRSRLSILPIPLKDMRRYIKYVIGLDSPGDVAWDCLMNQHKWLLGLLDNCRTDHLGKKTHGPGALAVPVYHSPRRESLDNYGGWGSKGHAPLQGVIFVEELSDILAESLPDLWKLGNEYVSGSLFHKENMDPEKPSFVPADERKLEFQAMVSEITGRYSGFIEEVFVGVYKREPEKKTQWNCRREEITPWLPKCVKFVRRCYSTLKTQCGKSSVEALKSVQLSLEDLQFLSTRCLMENAVEEIRNLYQNEDWSKETISNGCVITILPITFETIAIDILHLLKDVIGEATFGGEKGDQIQKEINDLFYKMLQAVIESLEHLGFPSDEELDKISVSSRHHYGSFDSKEDVHSMTSINSPARDERFLIVLSCCSYLRDSVLPKIVSNYQSNGHAGLENLLPVSILV
;
A
#
# COMPACT_ATOMS: atom_id res chain seq x y z
N GLY A 1 5.71 41.50 6.93
CA GLY A 1 6.26 42.85 7.03
C GLY A 1 6.11 43.32 8.44
N ASP A 2 4.87 43.52 8.88
CA ASP A 2 4.56 44.25 10.11
C ASP A 2 5.08 43.58 11.39
N TYR A 3 5.00 42.26 11.51
CA TYR A 3 5.48 41.55 12.71
C TYR A 3 7.00 41.59 12.88
N GLU A 4 7.75 41.58 11.78
CA GLU A 4 9.22 41.64 11.83
C GLU A 4 9.71 43.03 12.25
N MET A 5 9.01 44.09 11.81
CA MET A 5 9.24 45.46 12.25
C MET A 5 9.01 45.59 13.76
N VAL A 6 7.88 45.06 14.26
CA VAL A 6 7.54 45.09 15.70
C VAL A 6 8.61 44.38 16.54
N VAL A 7 9.11 43.22 16.10
CA VAL A 7 10.16 42.47 16.82
C VAL A 7 11.47 43.27 16.86
N ASN A 8 11.87 43.86 15.73
CA ASN A 8 13.10 44.66 15.67
C ASN A 8 13.00 45.94 16.50
N ASP A 9 11.87 46.63 16.46
CA ASP A 9 11.64 47.87 17.22
C ASP A 9 11.57 47.59 18.72
N TYR A 10 10.97 46.47 19.14
CA TYR A 10 10.99 46.02 20.53
C TYR A 10 12.42 45.74 21.02
N SER A 11 13.21 44.98 20.25
CA SER A 11 14.61 44.69 20.59
C SER A 11 15.45 45.97 20.75
N LYS A 12 15.32 46.92 19.80
CA LYS A 12 15.96 48.24 19.88
C LYS A 12 15.49 49.06 21.09
N ALA A 13 14.18 49.10 21.34
CA ALA A 13 13.64 49.84 22.47
C ALA A 13 14.18 49.30 23.81
N LYS A 14 14.30 47.98 23.92
CA LYS A 14 14.86 47.31 25.09
C LYS A 14 16.35 47.59 25.28
N SER A 15 17.15 47.59 24.20
CA SER A 15 18.58 47.91 24.28
C SER A 15 18.87 49.38 24.64
N LEU A 16 17.95 50.30 24.34
CA LEU A 16 18.11 51.73 24.63
C LEU A 16 17.81 52.08 26.10
N VAL A 17 17.03 51.28 26.81
CA VAL A 17 16.66 51.52 28.20
C VAL A 17 17.63 50.78 29.12
N SER A 18 18.67 51.47 29.58
CA SER A 18 19.63 50.96 30.57
C SER A 18 19.06 51.00 32.00
N ASP A 19 19.71 50.31 32.94
CA ASP A 19 19.29 50.27 34.36
C ASP A 19 19.20 51.66 35.01
N ASN A 20 19.97 52.64 34.49
CA ASN A 20 19.99 54.03 34.93
C ASN A 20 18.96 54.93 34.22
N ALA A 21 18.04 54.37 33.42
CA ALA A 21 17.04 55.15 32.70
C ALA A 21 16.06 55.89 33.64
N PRO A 22 15.61 57.11 33.27
CA PRO A 22 14.61 57.84 34.03
C PRO A 22 13.32 57.05 34.25
N ILE A 23 12.65 57.26 35.39
CA ILE A 23 11.44 56.53 35.82
C ILE A 23 10.33 56.54 34.74
N VAL A 24 10.21 57.62 33.97
CA VAL A 24 9.23 57.73 32.88
C VAL A 24 9.49 56.70 31.77
N PHE A 25 10.75 56.48 31.39
CA PHE A 25 11.12 55.48 30.40
C PHE A 25 10.86 54.06 30.90
N LYS A 26 11.10 53.81 32.20
CA LYS A 26 10.76 52.52 32.84
C LYS A 26 9.26 52.24 32.77
N LYS A 27 8.40 53.23 33.07
CA LYS A 27 6.93 53.09 32.94
C LYS A 27 6.46 52.84 31.51
N VAL A 28 7.07 53.51 30.53
CA VAL A 28 6.74 53.27 29.11
C VAL A 28 7.17 51.86 28.69
N LEU A 29 8.35 51.40 29.14
CA LEU A 29 8.82 50.05 28.87
C LEU A 29 7.89 48.99 29.49
N GLU A 30 7.38 49.21 30.71
CA GLU A 30 6.38 48.32 31.34
C GLU A 30 5.09 48.22 30.50
N GLU A 31 4.59 49.32 29.94
CA GLU A 31 3.43 49.29 29.04
C GLU A 31 3.73 48.55 27.73
N VAL A 32 4.94 48.77 27.17
CA VAL A 32 5.41 48.05 25.99
C VAL A 32 5.50 46.55 26.26
N GLU A 33 6.07 46.12 27.39
CA GLU A 33 6.12 44.72 27.81
C GLU A 33 4.72 44.12 27.93
N SER A 34 3.75 44.85 28.50
CA SER A 34 2.36 44.40 28.59
C SER A 34 1.73 44.17 27.20
N LYS A 35 2.01 45.05 26.23
CA LYS A 35 1.54 44.89 24.84
C LYS A 35 2.26 43.76 24.11
N VAL A 36 3.57 43.63 24.33
CA VAL A 36 4.39 42.55 23.77
C VAL A 36 3.94 41.20 24.32
N GLU A 37 3.58 41.11 25.59
CA GLU A 37 3.05 39.89 26.18
C GLU A 37 1.73 39.46 25.53
N LYS A 38 0.80 40.40 25.27
CA LYS A 38 -0.41 40.11 24.49
C LYS A 38 -0.08 39.62 23.08
N PHE A 39 0.93 40.21 22.44
CA PHE A 39 1.36 39.81 21.11
C PHE A 39 2.05 38.43 21.09
N ARG A 40 2.89 38.10 22.08
CA ARG A 40 3.46 36.76 22.30
C ARG A 40 2.35 35.71 22.40
N ASN A 41 1.32 35.98 23.22
CA ASN A 41 0.17 35.09 23.39
C ASN A 41 -0.64 34.93 22.09
N GLN A 42 -0.81 36.01 21.32
CA GLN A 42 -1.45 35.92 20.01
C GLN A 42 -0.67 35.03 19.04
N LEU A 43 0.66 35.19 18.95
CA LEU A 43 1.50 34.36 18.08
C LEU A 43 1.51 32.87 18.53
N ARG A 44 1.54 32.61 19.84
CA ARG A 44 1.39 31.25 20.40
C ARG A 44 0.04 30.63 20.07
N SER A 45 -1.03 31.40 20.14
CA SER A 45 -2.36 30.93 19.74
C SER A 45 -2.40 30.54 18.25
N ARG A 46 -1.72 31.31 17.39
CA ARG A 46 -1.60 30.96 15.96
C ARG A 46 -0.79 29.70 15.73
N LEU A 47 0.30 29.49 16.48
CA LEU A 47 1.10 28.26 16.44
C LEU A 47 0.33 27.01 16.93
N SER A 48 -0.76 27.20 17.65
CA SER A 48 -1.59 26.10 18.16
C SER A 48 -2.72 25.71 17.20
N ILE A 49 -3.03 26.54 16.19
CA ILE A 49 -4.09 26.26 15.20
C ILE A 49 -3.48 25.50 14.04
N LEU A 50 -3.71 24.19 13.96
CA LEU A 50 -3.18 23.32 12.90
C LEU A 50 -4.26 22.97 11.86
N PRO A 51 -3.90 22.76 10.57
CA PRO A 51 -2.56 22.79 9.99
C PRO A 51 -2.00 24.20 9.76
N ILE A 52 -0.68 24.35 9.84
CA ILE A 52 0.05 25.59 9.52
C ILE A 52 1.07 25.27 8.44
N PRO A 53 1.26 26.11 7.41
CA PRO A 53 2.35 25.93 6.46
C PRO A 53 3.73 26.04 7.14
N LEU A 54 4.69 25.19 6.75
CA LEU A 54 6.04 25.18 7.35
C LEU A 54 6.73 26.56 7.35
N LYS A 55 6.51 27.36 6.30
CA LYS A 55 7.04 28.73 6.23
C LYS A 55 6.49 29.64 7.33
N ASP A 56 5.22 29.49 7.68
CA ASP A 56 4.57 30.32 8.68
C ASP A 56 4.92 29.84 10.10
N MET A 57 5.03 28.53 10.33
CA MET A 57 5.56 27.99 11.59
C MET A 57 6.95 28.59 11.89
N ARG A 58 7.88 28.52 10.93
CA ARG A 58 9.23 29.09 11.07
C ARG A 58 9.21 30.58 11.40
N ARG A 59 8.32 31.34 10.74
CA ARG A 59 8.18 32.78 10.98
C ARG A 59 7.65 33.06 12.39
N TYR A 60 6.56 32.41 12.79
CA TYR A 60 5.97 32.63 14.11
C TYR A 60 6.90 32.19 15.23
N ILE A 61 7.58 31.06 15.11
CA ILE A 61 8.62 30.62 16.06
C ILE A 61 9.70 31.71 16.20
N LYS A 62 10.22 32.22 15.07
CA LYS A 62 11.23 33.30 15.08
C LYS A 62 10.73 34.59 15.72
N TYR A 63 9.49 34.99 15.44
CA TYR A 63 8.92 36.20 16.04
C TYR A 63 8.74 36.04 17.55
N VAL A 64 8.22 34.90 18.02
CA VAL A 64 8.02 34.68 19.46
C VAL A 64 9.35 34.62 20.22
N ILE A 65 10.38 33.99 19.63
CA ILE A 65 11.73 33.97 20.20
C ILE A 65 12.34 35.38 20.23
N GLY A 66 12.21 36.13 19.14
CA GLY A 66 12.71 37.52 19.05
C GLY A 66 12.04 38.49 20.02
N LEU A 67 10.86 38.13 20.56
CA LEU A 67 10.20 38.88 21.63
C LEU A 67 10.65 38.44 23.02
N ASP A 68 11.73 37.65 23.20
CA ASP A 68 12.19 37.12 24.49
C ASP A 68 11.08 36.36 25.27
N SER A 69 10.27 35.55 24.57
CA SER A 69 9.23 34.76 25.24
C SER A 69 9.82 33.65 26.12
N PRO A 70 9.27 33.40 27.32
CA PRO A 70 9.78 32.35 28.21
C PRO A 70 9.44 30.94 27.70
N GLY A 71 10.36 29.99 27.84
CA GLY A 71 10.17 28.59 27.46
C GLY A 71 10.51 28.25 26.01
N ASP A 72 10.29 27.00 25.62
CA ASP A 72 10.70 26.46 24.32
C ASP A 72 9.54 26.38 23.34
N VAL A 73 9.29 27.49 22.66
CA VAL A 73 8.16 27.63 21.73
C VAL A 73 8.31 26.76 20.48
N ALA A 74 9.55 26.49 20.07
CA ALA A 74 9.80 25.60 18.95
C ALA A 74 9.42 24.15 19.31
N TRP A 75 9.81 23.71 20.51
CA TRP A 75 9.42 22.40 21.02
C TRP A 75 7.90 22.26 21.22
N ASP A 76 7.25 23.26 21.81
CA ASP A 76 5.79 23.27 21.98
C ASP A 76 5.07 23.14 20.63
N CYS A 77 5.59 23.79 19.58
CA CYS A 77 5.08 23.66 18.22
C CYS A 77 5.24 22.23 17.66
N LEU A 78 6.40 21.60 17.88
CA LEU A 78 6.65 20.21 17.47
C LEU A 78 5.70 19.23 18.18
N MET A 79 5.49 19.41 19.49
CA MET A 79 4.56 18.59 20.28
C MET A 79 3.12 18.74 19.80
N ASN A 80 2.68 19.96 19.49
CA ASN A 80 1.35 20.21 18.95
C ASN A 80 1.16 19.53 17.58
N GLN A 81 2.16 19.60 16.70
CA GLN A 81 2.13 18.93 15.40
C GLN A 81 2.11 17.40 15.53
N HIS A 82 2.93 16.86 16.42
CA HIS A 82 2.94 15.44 16.73
C HIS A 82 1.54 14.95 17.13
N LYS A 83 0.93 15.63 18.11
CA LYS A 83 -0.43 15.30 18.59
C LYS A 83 -1.49 15.41 17.50
N TRP A 84 -1.43 16.48 16.71
CA TRP A 84 -2.36 16.70 15.60
C TRP A 84 -2.26 15.63 14.53
N LEU A 85 -1.03 15.24 14.15
CA LEU A 85 -0.81 14.23 13.12
C LEU A 85 -1.28 12.84 13.60
N LEU A 86 -1.00 12.46 14.85
CA LEU A 86 -1.60 11.25 15.44
C LEU A 86 -3.13 11.31 15.40
N GLY A 87 -3.72 12.45 15.77
CA GLY A 87 -5.16 12.68 15.69
C GLY A 87 -5.71 12.54 14.26
N LEU A 88 -4.99 13.00 13.24
CA LEU A 88 -5.39 12.81 11.84
C LEU A 88 -5.45 11.34 11.44
N LEU A 89 -4.43 10.55 11.81
CA LEU A 89 -4.41 9.11 11.54
C LEU A 89 -5.56 8.40 12.26
N ASP A 90 -5.75 8.70 13.54
CA ASP A 90 -6.81 8.11 14.36
C ASP A 90 -8.21 8.47 13.82
N ASN A 91 -8.43 9.75 13.46
CA ASN A 91 -9.70 10.21 12.87
C ASN A 91 -9.98 9.55 11.52
N CYS A 92 -8.98 9.42 10.65
CA CYS A 92 -9.11 8.72 9.37
C CYS A 92 -9.59 7.27 9.59
N ARG A 93 -9.01 6.57 10.56
CA ARG A 93 -9.43 5.23 10.94
C ARG A 93 -10.88 5.20 11.44
N THR A 94 -11.24 6.08 12.37
CA THR A 94 -12.60 6.09 12.93
C THR A 94 -13.66 6.42 11.88
N ASP A 95 -13.36 7.35 10.97
CA ASP A 95 -14.27 7.75 9.90
C ASP A 95 -14.52 6.61 8.92
N HIS A 96 -13.48 5.87 8.54
CA HIS A 96 -13.62 4.73 7.63
C HIS A 96 -14.32 3.54 8.28
N LEU A 97 -14.13 3.32 9.58
CA LEU A 97 -14.89 2.32 10.34
C LEU A 97 -16.35 2.74 10.53
N GLY A 98 -16.65 4.04 10.68
CA GLY A 98 -18.02 4.56 10.79
C GLY A 98 -18.80 4.55 9.46
N LYS A 99 -18.11 4.80 8.34
CA LYS A 99 -18.69 4.66 6.98
C LYS A 99 -19.12 3.22 6.65
N LYS A 100 -18.59 2.23 7.39
CA LYS A 100 -18.99 0.82 7.25
C LYS A 100 -20.31 0.50 7.97
N THR A 101 -20.65 1.22 9.04
CA THR A 101 -21.86 0.94 9.84
C THR A 101 -23.11 1.60 9.28
N HIS A 102 -22.95 2.69 8.52
CA HIS A 102 -24.05 3.35 7.85
C HIS A 102 -23.97 3.05 6.35
N GLY A 103 -24.97 2.37 5.80
CA GLY A 103 -25.07 2.07 4.37
C GLY A 103 -25.05 3.32 3.47
N PRO A 104 -25.23 3.18 2.15
CA PRO A 104 -25.03 4.24 1.15
C PRO A 104 -26.09 5.37 1.20
N GLY A 105 -26.13 6.11 2.31
CA GLY A 105 -27.11 7.18 2.56
C GLY A 105 -26.86 8.03 3.81
N ALA A 106 -25.78 7.84 4.57
CA ALA A 106 -25.43 8.74 5.66
C ALA A 106 -24.77 10.03 5.14
N LEU A 107 -25.22 11.17 5.65
CA LEU A 107 -24.65 12.49 5.36
C LEU A 107 -23.16 12.49 5.69
N ALA A 108 -22.34 12.72 4.66
CA ALA A 108 -20.88 12.76 4.78
C ALA A 108 -20.46 13.91 5.71
N VAL A 109 -19.82 13.56 6.83
CA VAL A 109 -18.99 14.49 7.60
C VAL A 109 -17.80 14.92 6.72
N PRO A 110 -17.30 16.17 6.79
CA PRO A 110 -16.33 16.68 5.83
C PRO A 110 -15.09 15.78 5.79
N VAL A 111 -14.92 15.09 4.66
CA VAL A 111 -13.82 14.17 4.40
C VAL A 111 -12.56 14.98 4.16
N TYR A 112 -11.40 14.49 4.63
CA TYR A 112 -10.13 14.90 4.07
C TYR A 112 -10.09 14.41 2.62
N HIS A 113 -10.54 15.23 1.67
CA HIS A 113 -10.48 14.88 0.27
C HIS A 113 -9.03 14.95 -0.18
N SER A 114 -8.35 13.79 -0.25
CA SER A 114 -7.04 13.71 -0.88
C SER A 114 -7.13 14.31 -2.29
N PRO A 115 -6.34 15.34 -2.63
CA PRO A 115 -6.30 15.91 -3.97
C PRO A 115 -5.69 14.94 -5.00
N ARG A 116 -5.17 13.79 -4.54
CA ARG A 116 -4.54 12.74 -5.37
C ARG A 116 -5.38 11.48 -5.50
N ARG A 117 -6.64 11.51 -5.03
CA ARG A 117 -7.55 10.37 -5.12
C ARG A 117 -7.67 9.91 -6.57
N GLU A 118 -7.35 8.65 -6.83
CA GLU A 118 -7.50 8.09 -8.18
C GLU A 118 -8.99 8.04 -8.58
N SER A 119 -9.29 8.26 -9.87
CA SER A 119 -10.65 8.09 -10.39
C SER A 119 -11.12 6.66 -10.13
N LEU A 120 -12.41 6.47 -9.86
CA LEU A 120 -13.02 5.13 -9.69
C LEU A 120 -12.71 4.21 -10.89
N ASP A 121 -12.53 4.80 -12.08
CA ASP A 121 -12.20 4.08 -13.32
C ASP A 121 -10.76 3.52 -13.34
N ASN A 122 -9.83 4.13 -12.60
CA ASN A 122 -8.45 3.64 -12.46
C ASN A 122 -8.33 2.47 -11.47
N TYR A 123 -9.42 2.12 -10.78
CA TYR A 123 -9.46 0.96 -9.88
C TYR A 123 -9.54 -0.39 -10.63
N GLY A 124 -9.55 -0.42 -11.97
CA GLY A 124 -9.40 -1.66 -12.76
C GLY A 124 -8.05 -2.40 -12.60
N GLY A 125 -8.11 -3.73 -12.51
CA GLY A 125 -6.97 -4.65 -12.37
C GLY A 125 -7.46 -6.10 -12.42
N TRP A 126 -6.55 -7.09 -12.51
CA TRP A 126 -6.94 -8.51 -12.49
C TRP A 126 -7.78 -8.81 -11.24
N GLY A 127 -8.97 -9.41 -11.44
CA GLY A 127 -9.93 -9.73 -10.38
C GLY A 127 -10.76 -8.54 -9.85
N SER A 128 -10.39 -7.28 -10.15
CA SER A 128 -11.11 -6.08 -9.67
C SER A 128 -11.99 -5.42 -10.75
N LYS A 129 -11.99 -5.93 -11.99
CA LYS A 129 -12.76 -5.36 -13.10
C LYS A 129 -14.26 -5.36 -12.76
N GLY A 130 -14.85 -4.18 -12.63
CA GLY A 130 -16.30 -4.00 -12.39
C GLY A 130 -16.74 -3.96 -10.93
N HIS A 131 -15.81 -4.07 -9.97
CA HIS A 131 -16.13 -3.98 -8.54
C HIS A 131 -15.71 -2.63 -7.93
N ALA A 132 -16.57 -2.07 -7.07
CA ALA A 132 -16.22 -0.88 -6.29
C ALA A 132 -15.11 -1.22 -5.27
N PRO A 133 -14.18 -0.29 -5.00
CA PRO A 133 -13.10 -0.53 -4.04
C PRO A 133 -13.64 -0.76 -2.63
N LEU A 134 -13.05 -1.72 -1.92
CA LEU A 134 -13.40 -2.01 -0.52
C LEU A 134 -13.03 -0.82 0.37
N GLN A 135 -13.82 -0.58 1.42
CA GLN A 135 -13.58 0.54 2.35
C GLN A 135 -12.18 0.52 2.98
N GLY A 136 -11.62 -0.68 3.23
CA GLY A 136 -10.25 -0.85 3.70
C GLY A 136 -9.19 -0.40 2.69
N VAL A 137 -9.43 -0.58 1.39
CA VAL A 137 -8.51 -0.14 0.33
C VAL A 137 -8.50 1.38 0.24
N ILE A 138 -9.68 2.02 0.28
CA ILE A 138 -9.82 3.48 0.28
C ILE A 138 -9.15 4.07 1.54
N PHE A 139 -9.31 3.40 2.69
CA PHE A 139 -8.65 3.80 3.93
C PHE A 139 -7.12 3.76 3.80
N VAL A 140 -6.55 2.68 3.24
CA VAL A 140 -5.09 2.60 3.04
C VAL A 140 -4.56 3.72 2.15
N GLU A 141 -5.29 4.07 1.08
CA GLU A 141 -4.93 5.20 0.21
C GLU A 141 -4.93 6.53 0.96
N GLU A 142 -6.03 6.87 1.63
CA GLU A 142 -6.19 8.14 2.34
C GLU A 142 -5.20 8.26 3.51
N LEU A 143 -4.98 7.17 4.26
CA LEU A 143 -4.00 7.11 5.34
C LEU A 143 -2.57 7.33 4.82
N SER A 144 -2.23 6.73 3.67
CA SER A 144 -0.93 6.89 3.01
C SER A 144 -0.70 8.34 2.57
N ASP A 145 -1.73 9.01 2.06
CA ASP A 145 -1.66 10.40 1.64
C ASP A 145 -1.51 11.36 2.83
N ILE A 146 -2.28 11.17 3.90
CA ILE A 146 -2.17 11.97 5.13
C ILE A 146 -0.73 11.94 5.66
N LEU A 147 -0.13 10.75 5.75
CA LEU A 147 1.24 10.59 6.25
C LEU A 147 2.26 11.25 5.30
N ALA A 148 2.13 11.01 4.00
CA ALA A 148 3.05 11.54 2.99
C ALA A 148 3.02 13.07 2.88
N GLU A 149 1.87 13.70 3.17
CA GLU A 149 1.70 15.15 3.11
C GLU A 149 2.09 15.84 4.43
N SER A 150 1.80 15.22 5.58
CA SER A 150 1.91 15.89 6.88
C SER A 150 3.27 15.66 7.57
N LEU A 151 3.84 14.46 7.47
CA LEU A 151 5.07 14.10 8.18
C LEU A 151 6.33 14.88 7.72
N PRO A 152 6.53 15.17 6.41
CA PRO A 152 7.73 15.87 5.96
C PRO A 152 7.95 17.24 6.58
N ASP A 153 6.88 17.98 6.88
CA ASP A 153 6.98 19.31 7.48
C ASP A 153 7.40 19.24 8.94
N LEU A 154 6.83 18.31 9.71
CA LEU A 154 7.27 18.00 11.08
C LEU A 154 8.75 17.55 11.08
N TRP A 155 9.14 16.69 10.13
CA TRP A 155 10.51 16.21 10.02
C TRP A 155 11.51 17.33 9.75
N LYS A 156 11.22 18.22 8.79
CA LYS A 156 12.09 19.34 8.45
C LYS A 156 12.21 20.31 9.62
N LEU A 157 11.10 20.67 10.26
CA LEU A 157 11.10 21.58 11.41
C LEU A 157 11.89 20.99 12.59
N GLY A 158 11.67 19.71 12.89
CA GLY A 158 12.35 19.03 13.99
C GLY A 158 13.85 18.88 13.75
N ASN A 159 14.30 18.62 12.52
CA ASN A 159 15.73 18.65 12.21
C ASN A 159 16.32 20.06 12.33
N GLU A 160 15.60 21.10 11.89
CA GLU A 160 16.04 22.49 12.06
C GLU A 160 16.20 22.83 13.56
N TYR A 161 15.27 22.35 14.39
CA TYR A 161 15.31 22.50 15.83
C TYR A 161 16.51 21.74 16.45
N VAL A 162 16.63 20.43 16.19
CA VAL A 162 17.70 19.55 16.72
C VAL A 162 19.09 20.02 16.30
N SER A 163 19.23 20.52 15.06
CA SER A 163 20.50 21.07 14.57
C SER A 163 20.82 22.48 15.09
N GLY A 164 19.89 23.12 15.81
CA GLY A 164 20.00 24.52 16.24
C GLY A 164 19.82 25.54 15.10
N SER A 165 19.72 25.10 13.83
CA SER A 165 19.61 26.00 12.67
C SER A 165 18.32 26.82 12.65
N LEU A 166 17.27 26.35 13.33
CA LEU A 166 16.01 27.10 13.50
C LEU A 166 16.23 28.46 14.19
N PHE A 167 17.22 28.50 15.08
CA PHE A 167 17.56 29.63 15.94
C PHE A 167 18.65 30.53 15.36
N HIS A 168 19.31 30.12 14.27
CA HIS A 168 20.36 30.91 13.63
C HIS A 168 19.74 32.05 12.80
N LYS A 169 20.13 33.30 13.10
CA LYS A 169 20.22 34.43 12.16
C LYS A 169 20.98 35.62 12.77
N GLU A 170 21.62 36.37 11.87
CA GLU A 170 22.58 37.49 11.98
C GLU A 170 22.29 38.63 13.00
N ASN A 171 21.20 38.57 13.76
CA ASN A 171 20.73 39.64 14.65
C ASN A 171 20.52 39.19 16.12
N MET A 172 21.04 38.03 16.51
CA MET A 172 21.09 37.64 17.92
C MET A 172 22.35 38.22 18.56
N ASP A 173 22.20 38.74 19.78
CA ASP A 173 23.29 39.27 20.60
C ASP A 173 24.42 38.23 20.70
N PRO A 174 25.65 38.51 20.24
CA PRO A 174 26.74 37.53 20.20
C PRO A 174 27.13 36.99 21.59
N GLU A 175 26.68 37.64 22.67
CA GLU A 175 26.88 37.19 24.06
C GLU A 175 25.83 36.16 24.53
N LYS A 176 24.68 35.99 23.85
CA LYS A 176 23.71 34.94 24.20
C LYS A 176 24.16 33.60 23.59
N PRO A 177 24.28 32.52 24.39
CA PRO A 177 24.68 31.22 23.87
C PRO A 177 23.69 30.76 22.79
N SER A 178 24.22 30.25 21.67
CA SER A 178 23.39 29.61 20.65
C SER A 178 22.57 28.50 21.30
N PHE A 179 21.25 28.53 21.15
CA PHE A 179 20.40 27.47 21.67
C PHE A 179 20.74 26.17 20.95
N VAL A 180 21.32 25.23 21.69
CA VAL A 180 21.56 23.85 21.26
C VAL A 180 20.67 22.98 22.14
N PRO A 181 19.67 22.28 21.56
CA PRO A 181 18.85 21.34 22.32
C PRO A 181 19.73 20.26 22.95
N ALA A 182 19.38 19.82 24.16
CA ALA A 182 20.04 18.67 24.79
C ALA A 182 19.89 17.40 23.93
N ASP A 183 20.82 16.45 24.05
CA ASP A 183 20.75 15.16 23.34
C ASP A 183 19.43 14.41 23.62
N GLU A 184 18.86 14.60 24.81
CA GLU A 184 17.53 14.10 25.19
C GLU A 184 16.43 14.57 24.22
N ARG A 185 16.45 15.83 23.78
CA ARG A 185 15.48 16.38 22.83
C ARG A 185 15.58 15.73 21.45
N LYS A 186 16.78 15.34 21.04
CA LYS A 186 16.99 14.60 19.80
C LYS A 186 16.36 13.22 19.88
N LEU A 187 16.52 12.52 21.01
CA LEU A 187 15.91 11.21 21.25
C LEU A 187 14.39 11.30 21.31
N GLU A 188 13.84 12.28 22.04
CA GLU A 188 12.40 12.53 22.12
C GLU A 188 11.80 12.84 20.74
N PHE A 189 12.49 13.62 19.91
CA PHE A 189 12.03 13.90 18.55
C PHE A 189 12.00 12.64 17.67
N GLN A 190 13.03 11.80 17.74
CA GLN A 190 13.04 10.52 17.02
C GLN A 190 11.91 9.60 17.51
N ALA A 191 11.61 9.60 18.81
CA ALA A 191 10.50 8.84 19.37
C ALA A 191 9.14 9.33 18.85
N MET A 192 8.92 10.65 18.76
CA MET A 192 7.69 11.23 18.16
C MET A 192 7.46 10.76 16.73
N VAL A 193 8.50 10.82 15.90
CA VAL A 193 8.40 10.38 14.50
C VAL A 193 8.15 8.88 14.43
N SER A 194 8.82 8.09 15.29
CA SER A 194 8.65 6.64 15.36
C SER A 194 7.25 6.23 15.83
N GLU A 195 6.64 7.00 16.75
CA GLU A 195 5.27 6.78 17.21
C GLU A 195 4.27 7.00 16.06
N ILE A 196 4.43 8.09 15.31
CA ILE A 196 3.61 8.37 14.11
C ILE A 196 3.71 7.24 13.10
N THR A 197 4.94 6.87 12.73
CA THR A 197 5.17 5.85 11.69
C THR A 197 4.73 4.47 12.17
N GLY A 198 4.91 4.17 13.46
CA GLY A 198 4.39 2.97 14.11
C GLY A 198 2.86 2.92 14.12
N ARG A 199 2.18 4.03 14.41
CA ARG A 199 0.71 4.10 14.37
C ARG A 199 0.16 3.84 12.97
N TYR A 200 0.73 4.49 11.97
CA TYR A 200 0.42 4.22 10.56
C TYR A 200 0.57 2.73 10.22
N SER A 201 1.71 2.15 10.57
CA SER A 201 2.05 0.75 10.31
C SER A 201 1.06 -0.21 10.96
N GLY A 202 0.71 0.03 12.23
CA GLY A 202 -0.29 -0.75 12.94
C GLY A 202 -1.67 -0.70 12.28
N PHE A 203 -2.09 0.45 11.74
CA PHE A 203 -3.35 0.56 11.02
C PHE A 203 -3.36 -0.17 9.68
N ILE A 204 -2.24 -0.18 8.96
CA ILE A 204 -2.08 -1.02 7.77
C ILE A 204 -2.22 -2.50 8.14
N GLU A 205 -1.52 -2.95 9.20
CA GLU A 205 -1.59 -4.33 9.68
C GLU A 205 -3.01 -4.74 10.10
N GLU A 206 -3.75 -3.85 10.76
CA GLU A 206 -5.14 -4.10 11.17
C GLU A 206 -6.06 -4.43 9.99
N VAL A 207 -5.88 -3.77 8.84
CA VAL A 207 -6.68 -4.03 7.63
C VAL A 207 -6.44 -5.46 7.12
N PHE A 208 -5.18 -5.89 7.13
CA PHE A 208 -4.75 -7.15 6.50
C PHE A 208 -4.58 -8.32 7.47
N VAL A 209 -4.76 -8.14 8.78
CA VAL A 209 -4.54 -9.17 9.82
C VAL A 209 -5.30 -10.48 9.54
N GLY A 210 -6.54 -10.40 9.06
CA GLY A 210 -7.35 -11.58 8.72
C GLY A 210 -6.79 -12.33 7.50
N VAL A 211 -6.22 -11.60 6.55
CA VAL A 211 -5.56 -12.17 5.37
C VAL A 211 -4.25 -12.85 5.77
N TYR A 212 -3.46 -12.23 6.66
CA TYR A 212 -2.21 -12.79 7.18
C TYR A 212 -2.43 -14.12 7.91
N LYS A 213 -3.42 -14.18 8.80
CA LYS A 213 -3.63 -15.32 9.71
C LYS A 213 -4.38 -16.51 9.11
N ARG A 214 -4.92 -16.40 7.89
CA ARG A 214 -5.84 -17.40 7.30
C ARG A 214 -6.96 -17.80 8.27
N GLU A 215 -7.52 -16.85 9.01
CA GLU A 215 -8.62 -17.12 9.95
C GLU A 215 -9.95 -16.76 9.25
N PRO A 216 -10.65 -17.72 8.59
CA PRO A 216 -11.87 -17.43 7.83
C PRO A 216 -13.04 -16.98 8.71
N GLU A 217 -13.02 -17.30 10.01
CA GLU A 217 -14.19 -17.15 10.89
C GLU A 217 -14.14 -15.90 11.80
N LYS A 218 -12.97 -15.28 11.99
CA LYS A 218 -12.86 -14.04 12.77
C LYS A 218 -13.01 -12.83 11.86
N LYS A 219 -14.23 -12.30 11.84
CA LYS A 219 -14.54 -10.96 11.33
C LYS A 219 -13.56 -9.94 11.93
N THR A 220 -12.55 -9.54 11.17
CA THR A 220 -11.70 -8.40 11.53
C THR A 220 -12.58 -7.14 11.59
N GLN A 221 -12.15 -6.08 12.30
CA GLN A 221 -12.88 -4.81 12.30
C GLN A 221 -13.14 -4.28 10.87
N TRP A 222 -12.35 -4.73 9.90
CA TRP A 222 -12.45 -4.40 8.47
C TRP A 222 -13.32 -5.37 7.65
N ASN A 223 -13.68 -6.58 8.14
CA ASN A 223 -14.53 -7.60 7.46
C ASN A 223 -14.18 -7.88 5.99
N CYS A 224 -12.92 -7.71 5.58
CA CYS A 224 -12.53 -8.00 4.20
C CYS A 224 -12.21 -9.49 4.10
N ARG A 225 -12.98 -10.24 3.29
CA ARG A 225 -12.62 -11.61 2.95
C ARG A 225 -11.35 -11.60 2.11
N ARG A 226 -10.56 -12.68 2.21
CA ARG A 226 -9.31 -12.82 1.45
C ARG A 226 -9.59 -12.68 -0.05
N GLU A 227 -10.59 -13.39 -0.54
CA GLU A 227 -10.96 -13.47 -1.94
C GLU A 227 -11.36 -12.10 -2.49
N GLU A 228 -12.04 -11.28 -1.68
CA GLU A 228 -12.49 -9.95 -2.06
C GLU A 228 -11.36 -8.92 -2.07
N ILE A 229 -10.39 -9.02 -1.14
CA ILE A 229 -9.31 -8.05 -1.00
C ILE A 229 -8.07 -8.38 -1.84
N THR A 230 -7.84 -9.65 -2.18
CA THR A 230 -6.67 -10.10 -2.96
C THR A 230 -6.49 -9.32 -4.28
N PRO A 231 -7.53 -9.07 -5.09
CA PRO A 231 -7.42 -8.27 -6.31
C PRO A 231 -6.91 -6.83 -6.08
N TRP A 232 -7.10 -6.28 -4.88
CA TRP A 232 -6.73 -4.91 -4.51
C TRP A 232 -5.33 -4.79 -3.89
N LEU A 233 -4.71 -5.90 -3.46
CA LEU A 233 -3.41 -5.89 -2.79
C LEU A 233 -2.31 -5.18 -3.58
N PRO A 234 -2.17 -5.34 -4.92
CA PRO A 234 -1.20 -4.57 -5.70
C PRO A 234 -1.34 -3.06 -5.57
N LYS A 235 -2.58 -2.55 -5.44
CA LYS A 235 -2.83 -1.11 -5.31
C LYS A 235 -2.48 -0.62 -3.92
N CYS A 236 -2.84 -1.37 -2.89
CA CYS A 236 -2.41 -1.10 -1.53
C CYS A 236 -0.87 -1.01 -1.45
N VAL A 237 -0.15 -1.95 -2.09
CA VAL A 237 1.31 -1.91 -2.19
C VAL A 237 1.78 -0.61 -2.86
N LYS A 238 1.15 -0.18 -3.96
CA LYS A 238 1.49 1.09 -4.64
C LYS A 238 1.27 2.31 -3.76
N PHE A 239 0.17 2.39 -3.01
CA PHE A 239 -0.11 3.51 -2.10
C PHE A 239 0.95 3.60 -1.00
N VAL A 240 1.21 2.49 -0.32
CA VAL A 240 2.22 2.43 0.76
C VAL A 240 3.61 2.72 0.21
N ARG A 241 3.97 2.17 -0.96
CA ARG A 241 5.25 2.45 -1.64
C ARG A 241 5.39 3.92 -1.98
N ARG A 242 4.37 4.55 -2.56
CA ARG A 242 4.36 5.98 -2.88
C ARG A 242 4.58 6.82 -1.64
N CYS A 243 3.89 6.49 -0.55
CA CYS A 243 4.09 7.14 0.74
C CYS A 243 5.54 7.00 1.21
N TYR A 244 6.06 5.78 1.30
CA TYR A 244 7.44 5.52 1.73
C TYR A 244 8.48 6.25 0.85
N SER A 245 8.34 6.20 -0.48
CA SER A 245 9.22 6.92 -1.40
C SER A 245 9.17 8.43 -1.18
N THR A 246 7.97 8.99 -0.99
CA THR A 246 7.80 10.42 -0.71
C THR A 246 8.49 10.82 0.58
N LEU A 247 8.31 10.03 1.65
CA LEU A 247 8.98 10.26 2.93
C LEU A 247 10.50 10.16 2.81
N LYS A 248 11.02 9.12 2.13
CA LYS A 248 12.46 8.94 1.91
C LYS A 248 13.07 10.11 1.14
N THR A 249 12.39 10.62 0.12
CA THR A 249 12.85 11.77 -0.67
C THR A 249 12.78 13.08 0.12
N GLN A 250 11.69 13.33 0.84
CA GLN A 250 11.49 14.61 1.52
C GLN A 250 12.17 14.72 2.89
N CYS A 251 12.37 13.60 3.58
CA CYS A 251 13.01 13.55 4.90
C CYS A 251 14.53 13.32 4.82
N GLY A 252 15.03 12.76 3.71
CA GLY A 252 16.46 12.55 3.48
C GLY A 252 17.05 11.35 4.22
N LYS A 253 18.38 11.20 4.18
CA LYS A 253 19.06 9.97 4.64
C LYS A 253 19.03 9.74 6.16
N SER A 254 18.86 10.78 6.97
CA SER A 254 18.83 10.67 8.44
C SER A 254 17.52 10.09 8.98
N SER A 255 16.48 9.94 8.15
CA SER A 255 15.17 9.44 8.57
C SER A 255 15.02 7.93 8.49
N VAL A 256 16.06 7.19 8.06
CA VAL A 256 15.95 5.75 7.77
C VAL A 256 15.47 4.95 8.98
N GLU A 257 16.00 5.24 10.18
CA GLU A 257 15.58 4.53 11.41
C GLU A 257 14.13 4.87 11.80
N ALA A 258 13.75 6.14 11.73
CA ALA A 258 12.40 6.58 12.07
C ALA A 258 11.32 6.11 11.07
N LEU A 259 11.71 5.85 9.81
CA LEU A 259 10.84 5.32 8.76
C LEU A 259 10.85 3.79 8.66
N LYS A 260 11.59 3.09 9.55
CA LYS A 260 11.76 1.64 9.50
C LYS A 260 10.44 0.87 9.61
N SER A 261 9.50 1.34 10.44
CA SER A 261 8.17 0.74 10.57
C SER A 261 7.39 0.75 9.25
N VAL A 262 7.34 1.90 8.57
CA VAL A 262 6.70 2.03 7.25
C VAL A 262 7.36 1.12 6.21
N GLN A 263 8.69 1.03 6.24
CA GLN A 263 9.44 0.12 5.36
C GLN A 263 9.04 -1.34 5.61
N LEU A 264 9.03 -1.78 6.87
CA LEU A 264 8.66 -3.14 7.24
C LEU A 264 7.22 -3.47 6.84
N SER A 265 6.27 -2.56 7.06
CA SER A 265 4.88 -2.75 6.62
C SER A 265 4.75 -2.83 5.10
N LEU A 266 5.57 -2.10 4.33
CA LEU A 266 5.62 -2.24 2.88
C LEU A 266 6.11 -3.63 2.48
N GLU A 267 7.22 -4.08 3.05
CA GLU A 267 7.80 -5.41 2.78
C GLU A 267 6.81 -6.54 3.10
N ASP A 268 6.15 -6.47 4.26
CA ASP A 268 5.17 -7.47 4.69
C ASP A 268 3.94 -7.48 3.75
N LEU A 269 3.47 -6.30 3.31
CA LEU A 269 2.37 -6.19 2.36
C LEU A 269 2.74 -6.69 0.96
N GLN A 270 3.97 -6.44 0.50
CA GLN A 270 4.48 -6.99 -0.77
C GLN A 270 4.52 -8.52 -0.73
N PHE A 271 5.00 -9.08 0.37
CA PHE A 271 5.01 -10.52 0.59
C PHE A 271 3.60 -11.11 0.60
N LEU A 272 2.69 -10.50 1.37
CA LEU A 272 1.29 -10.92 1.41
C LEU A 272 0.63 -10.88 0.03
N SER A 273 0.81 -9.78 -0.70
CA SER A 273 0.28 -9.60 -2.05
C SER A 273 0.80 -10.67 -2.99
N THR A 274 2.11 -10.91 -3.00
CA THR A 274 2.75 -11.92 -3.84
C THR A 274 2.15 -13.31 -3.60
N ARG A 275 2.07 -13.70 -2.33
CA ARG A 275 1.54 -14.99 -1.93
C ARG A 275 0.07 -15.16 -2.32
N CYS A 276 -0.78 -14.20 -1.96
CA CYS A 276 -2.22 -14.32 -2.22
C CYS A 276 -2.56 -14.33 -3.71
N LEU A 277 -1.88 -13.53 -4.53
CA LEU A 277 -2.12 -13.49 -5.97
C LEU A 277 -1.70 -14.81 -6.63
N MET A 278 -0.55 -15.36 -6.25
CA MET A 278 -0.08 -16.65 -6.75
C MET A 278 -0.98 -17.80 -6.29
N GLU A 279 -1.40 -17.82 -5.01
CA GLU A 279 -2.38 -18.79 -4.51
C GLU A 279 -3.69 -18.73 -5.30
N ASN A 280 -4.18 -17.53 -5.62
CA ASN A 280 -5.39 -17.35 -6.43
C ASN A 280 -5.18 -17.82 -7.89
N ALA A 281 -4.03 -17.53 -8.50
CA ALA A 281 -3.70 -18.00 -9.84
C ALA A 281 -3.62 -19.54 -9.91
N VAL A 282 -3.03 -20.18 -8.90
CA VAL A 282 -2.99 -21.65 -8.78
C VAL A 282 -4.40 -22.23 -8.73
N GLU A 283 -5.30 -21.64 -7.95
CA GLU A 283 -6.68 -22.10 -7.85
C GLU A 283 -7.49 -21.83 -9.12
N GLU A 284 -7.29 -20.69 -9.77
CA GLU A 284 -7.89 -20.37 -11.07
C GLU A 284 -7.45 -21.39 -12.14
N ILE A 285 -6.16 -21.71 -12.16
CA ILE A 285 -5.59 -22.70 -13.07
C ILE A 285 -6.12 -24.10 -12.78
N ARG A 286 -6.19 -24.51 -11.50
CA ARG A 286 -6.73 -25.81 -11.08
C ARG A 286 -8.17 -26.02 -11.55
N ASN A 287 -8.97 -24.96 -11.64
CA ASN A 287 -10.37 -25.04 -12.03
C ASN A 287 -10.61 -24.80 -13.53
N LEU A 288 -9.56 -24.70 -14.37
CA LEU A 288 -9.72 -24.47 -15.80
C LEU A 288 -10.55 -25.57 -16.48
N TYR A 289 -10.43 -26.82 -16.02
CA TYR A 289 -11.18 -27.95 -16.58
C TYR A 289 -12.71 -27.76 -16.50
N GLN A 290 -13.22 -26.98 -15.54
CA GLN A 290 -14.65 -26.76 -15.35
C GLN A 290 -15.25 -25.85 -16.42
N ASN A 291 -14.43 -24.99 -17.02
CA ASN A 291 -14.83 -24.01 -18.03
C ASN A 291 -14.48 -24.45 -19.46
N GLU A 292 -13.97 -25.68 -19.64
CA GLU A 292 -13.58 -26.22 -20.93
C GLU A 292 -14.81 -26.53 -21.80
N ASP A 293 -14.88 -25.89 -22.97
CA ASP A 293 -15.98 -26.07 -23.93
C ASP A 293 -15.62 -27.04 -25.08
N TRP A 294 -14.40 -27.56 -25.08
CA TRP A 294 -13.84 -28.45 -26.11
C TRP A 294 -13.80 -27.82 -27.52
N SER A 295 -13.81 -26.49 -27.60
CA SER A 295 -13.52 -25.77 -28.83
C SER A 295 -12.11 -26.14 -29.32
N LYS A 296 -12.02 -26.54 -30.59
CA LYS A 296 -10.78 -27.05 -31.19
C LYS A 296 -10.09 -25.94 -31.94
N GLU A 297 -8.85 -25.65 -31.56
CA GLU A 297 -7.96 -24.76 -32.31
C GLU A 297 -6.85 -25.57 -32.98
N THR A 298 -6.61 -25.30 -34.26
CA THR A 298 -5.50 -25.91 -35.00
C THR A 298 -4.30 -24.96 -34.98
N ILE A 299 -3.20 -25.40 -34.39
CA ILE A 299 -1.97 -24.62 -34.31
C ILE A 299 -1.16 -24.81 -35.59
N SER A 300 -0.22 -23.91 -35.86
CA SER A 300 0.65 -23.90 -37.05
C SER A 300 1.41 -25.19 -37.34
N ASN A 301 1.56 -26.09 -36.35
CA ASN A 301 2.20 -27.40 -36.49
C ASN A 301 1.21 -28.54 -36.81
N GLY A 302 -0.08 -28.24 -37.02
CA GLY A 302 -1.13 -29.23 -37.30
C GLY A 302 -1.69 -29.93 -36.06
N CYS A 303 -1.23 -29.58 -34.86
CA CYS A 303 -1.79 -30.07 -33.60
C CYS A 303 -3.14 -29.41 -33.32
N VAL A 304 -4.10 -30.21 -32.84
CA VAL A 304 -5.40 -29.73 -32.38
C VAL A 304 -5.36 -29.62 -30.87
N ILE A 305 -5.61 -28.44 -30.33
CA ILE A 305 -5.68 -28.19 -28.89
C ILE A 305 -7.04 -27.60 -28.52
N THR A 306 -7.33 -27.55 -27.22
CA THR A 306 -8.38 -26.68 -26.69
C THR A 306 -7.82 -25.31 -26.32
N ILE A 307 -8.69 -24.42 -25.85
CA ILE A 307 -8.31 -23.08 -25.36
C ILE A 307 -7.56 -23.11 -24.02
N LEU A 308 -7.59 -24.23 -23.29
CA LEU A 308 -7.04 -24.33 -21.93
C LEU A 308 -5.53 -24.01 -21.85
N PRO A 309 -4.64 -24.58 -22.69
CA PRO A 309 -3.23 -24.20 -22.67
C PRO A 309 -2.96 -22.71 -22.90
N ILE A 310 -3.76 -22.06 -23.75
CA ILE A 310 -3.67 -20.62 -24.05
C ILE A 310 -4.17 -19.80 -22.86
N THR A 311 -5.23 -20.25 -22.21
CA THR A 311 -5.78 -19.61 -21.01
C THR A 311 -4.80 -19.71 -19.84
N PHE A 312 -4.18 -20.88 -19.66
CA PHE A 312 -3.09 -21.08 -18.70
C PHE A 312 -1.89 -20.17 -19.00
N GLU A 313 -1.44 -20.09 -20.27
CA GLU A 313 -0.38 -19.16 -20.68
C GLU A 313 -0.72 -17.72 -20.27
N THR A 314 -1.95 -17.29 -20.52
CA THR A 314 -2.43 -15.94 -20.22
C THR A 314 -2.39 -15.67 -18.72
N ILE A 315 -2.98 -16.54 -17.90
CA ILE A 315 -2.99 -16.41 -16.43
C ILE A 315 -1.56 -16.36 -15.89
N ALA A 316 -0.70 -17.27 -16.35
CA ALA A 316 0.70 -17.36 -15.91
C ALA A 316 1.51 -16.12 -16.30
N ILE A 317 1.30 -15.55 -17.48
CA ILE A 317 2.00 -14.33 -17.91
C ILE A 317 1.47 -13.11 -17.14
N ASP A 318 0.15 -13.00 -16.96
CA ASP A 318 -0.49 -11.89 -16.24
C ASP A 318 -0.05 -11.85 -14.78
N ILE A 319 0.07 -13.00 -14.10
CA ILE A 319 0.60 -13.05 -12.73
C ILE A 319 2.04 -12.62 -12.65
N LEU A 320 2.89 -13.04 -13.59
CA LEU A 320 4.30 -12.65 -13.59
C LEU A 320 4.48 -11.15 -13.80
N HIS A 321 3.67 -10.54 -14.68
CA HIS A 321 3.68 -9.08 -14.84
C HIS A 321 3.19 -8.35 -13.60
N LEU A 322 2.13 -8.84 -12.97
CA LEU A 322 1.58 -8.24 -11.75
C LEU A 322 2.58 -8.33 -10.58
N LEU A 323 3.24 -9.49 -10.43
CA LEU A 323 4.28 -9.69 -9.41
C LEU A 323 5.47 -8.77 -9.62
N LYS A 324 5.91 -8.53 -10.85
CA LYS A 324 6.99 -7.58 -11.15
C LYS A 324 6.68 -6.18 -10.61
N ASP A 325 5.44 -5.72 -10.75
CA ASP A 325 4.98 -4.42 -10.26
C ASP A 325 4.80 -4.38 -8.73
N VAL A 326 4.36 -5.49 -8.12
CA VAL A 326 4.24 -5.67 -6.67
C VAL A 326 5.59 -5.76 -5.97
N ILE A 327 6.58 -6.42 -6.58
CA ILE A 327 7.91 -6.56 -6.01
C ILE A 327 8.74 -5.30 -6.29
N GLY A 328 8.67 -4.74 -7.51
CA GLY A 328 9.44 -3.55 -7.90
C GLY A 328 10.95 -3.74 -7.74
N GLU A 329 11.68 -2.66 -7.43
CA GLU A 329 13.12 -2.70 -7.08
C GLU A 329 13.38 -3.20 -5.64
N ALA A 330 12.40 -3.80 -4.96
CA ALA A 330 12.61 -4.31 -3.62
C ALA A 330 13.61 -5.46 -3.66
N THR A 331 14.89 -5.13 -3.44
CA THR A 331 15.87 -6.11 -3.02
C THR A 331 15.49 -6.51 -1.62
N PHE A 332 14.64 -7.54 -1.51
CA PHE A 332 14.53 -8.31 -0.28
C PHE A 332 15.94 -8.81 0.04
N GLY A 333 16.68 -8.04 0.83
CA GLY A 333 18.05 -8.35 1.18
C GLY A 333 18.09 -9.34 2.33
N GLY A 334 19.05 -10.27 2.30
CA GLY A 334 19.28 -11.23 3.37
C GLY A 334 18.24 -12.37 3.42
N GLU A 335 18.10 -12.99 4.59
CA GLU A 335 17.33 -14.23 4.80
C GLU A 335 15.85 -14.14 4.40
N LYS A 336 15.22 -12.97 4.58
CA LYS A 336 13.82 -12.75 4.17
C LYS A 336 13.66 -12.81 2.64
N GLY A 337 14.63 -12.33 1.87
CA GLY A 337 14.56 -12.40 0.42
C GLY A 337 14.64 -13.81 -0.12
N ASP A 338 15.53 -14.61 0.46
CA ASP A 338 15.66 -16.02 0.11
C ASP A 338 14.38 -16.79 0.44
N GLN A 339 13.76 -16.50 1.59
CA GLN A 339 12.48 -17.10 1.98
C GLN A 339 11.35 -16.74 1.01
N ILE A 340 11.28 -15.49 0.56
CA ILE A 340 10.27 -15.03 -0.40
C ILE A 340 10.49 -15.67 -1.76
N GLN A 341 11.72 -15.72 -2.26
CA GLN A 341 12.04 -16.38 -3.53
C GLN A 341 11.73 -17.87 -3.47
N LYS A 342 12.01 -18.54 -2.35
CA LYS A 342 11.66 -19.95 -2.15
C LYS A 342 10.14 -20.17 -2.20
N GLU A 343 9.35 -19.28 -1.61
CA GLU A 343 7.89 -19.37 -1.62
C GLU A 343 7.29 -19.06 -2.99
N ILE A 344 7.84 -18.08 -3.72
CA ILE A 344 7.48 -17.81 -5.12
C ILE A 344 7.75 -19.05 -5.97
N ASN A 345 8.93 -19.66 -5.82
CA ASN A 345 9.28 -20.88 -6.54
C ASN A 345 8.30 -22.02 -6.21
N ASP A 346 8.01 -22.28 -4.93
CA ASP A 346 7.01 -23.29 -4.49
C ASP A 346 5.63 -23.07 -5.13
N LEU A 347 5.15 -21.83 -5.14
CA LEU A 347 3.87 -21.49 -5.75
C LEU A 347 3.88 -21.62 -7.26
N PHE A 348 5.02 -21.35 -7.92
CA PHE A 348 5.18 -21.59 -9.34
C PHE A 348 5.09 -23.10 -9.68
N TYR A 349 5.69 -23.99 -8.88
CA TYR A 349 5.49 -25.43 -9.07
C TYR A 349 4.04 -25.83 -8.89
N LYS A 350 3.37 -25.31 -7.87
CA LYS A 350 1.94 -25.58 -7.65
C LYS A 350 1.09 -25.13 -8.83
N MET A 351 1.50 -24.07 -9.53
CA MET A 351 0.86 -23.59 -10.74
C MET A 351 1.04 -24.57 -11.91
N LEU A 352 2.25 -25.12 -12.09
CA LEU A 352 2.50 -26.18 -13.07
C LEU A 352 1.75 -27.48 -12.73
N GLN A 353 1.70 -27.84 -11.45
CA GLN A 353 0.95 -29.00 -10.99
C GLN A 353 -0.56 -28.82 -11.21
N ALA A 354 -1.10 -27.63 -10.95
CA ALA A 354 -2.52 -27.33 -11.14
C ALA A 354 -2.99 -27.46 -12.60
N VAL A 355 -2.14 -27.10 -13.58
CA VAL A 355 -2.50 -27.30 -15.00
C VAL A 355 -2.46 -28.79 -15.37
N ILE A 356 -1.56 -29.58 -14.78
CA ILE A 356 -1.54 -31.04 -14.94
C ILE A 356 -2.81 -31.66 -14.34
N GLU A 357 -3.16 -31.29 -13.10
CA GLU A 357 -4.40 -31.72 -12.43
C GLU A 357 -5.63 -31.42 -13.31
N SER A 358 -5.68 -30.24 -13.92
CA SER A 358 -6.78 -29.87 -14.84
C SER A 358 -6.83 -30.74 -16.10
N LEU A 359 -5.67 -31.02 -16.72
CA LEU A 359 -5.60 -31.87 -17.90
C LEU A 359 -5.90 -33.33 -17.58
N GLU A 360 -5.50 -33.81 -16.40
CA GLU A 360 -5.83 -35.14 -15.90
C GLU A 360 -7.34 -35.29 -15.71
N HIS A 361 -8.02 -34.30 -15.10
CA HIS A 361 -9.47 -34.28 -14.98
C HIS A 361 -10.20 -34.34 -16.34
N LEU A 362 -9.66 -33.67 -17.37
CA LEU A 362 -10.23 -33.71 -18.73
C LEU A 362 -9.98 -35.04 -19.45
N GLY A 363 -8.81 -35.64 -19.26
CA GLY A 363 -8.42 -36.90 -19.90
C GLY A 363 -9.02 -38.14 -19.23
N PHE A 364 -9.17 -38.09 -17.90
CA PHE A 364 -9.64 -39.19 -17.05
C PHE A 364 -10.76 -38.72 -16.12
N PRO A 365 -11.94 -38.37 -16.67
CA PRO A 365 -13.09 -38.01 -15.84
C PRO A 365 -13.53 -39.20 -14.97
N SER A 366 -14.13 -38.90 -13.82
CA SER A 366 -14.61 -39.91 -12.87
C SER A 366 -15.72 -40.80 -13.46
N ASP A 367 -15.93 -42.00 -12.90
CA ASP A 367 -16.97 -42.92 -13.35
C ASP A 367 -18.38 -42.29 -13.31
N GLU A 368 -18.65 -41.41 -12.33
CA GLU A 368 -19.90 -40.66 -12.22
C GLU A 368 -20.09 -39.63 -13.36
N GLU A 369 -19.00 -39.04 -13.85
CA GLU A 369 -19.02 -38.12 -15.00
C GLU A 369 -19.15 -38.88 -16.32
N LEU A 370 -18.50 -40.05 -16.43
CA LEU A 370 -18.63 -40.97 -17.55
C LEU A 370 -20.06 -41.47 -17.73
N ASP A 371 -20.82 -41.69 -16.65
CA ASP A 371 -22.24 -42.04 -16.70
C ASP A 371 -23.08 -40.90 -17.28
N LYS A 372 -22.82 -39.63 -16.92
CA LYS A 372 -23.52 -38.46 -17.50
C LYS A 372 -23.23 -38.28 -19.00
N ILE A 373 -21.99 -38.56 -19.42
CA ILE A 373 -21.54 -38.49 -20.81
C ILE A 373 -22.15 -39.63 -21.64
N SER A 374 -22.12 -40.86 -21.11
CA SER A 374 -22.59 -42.05 -21.82
C SER A 374 -24.12 -42.13 -21.94
N VAL A 375 -24.88 -41.48 -21.04
CA VAL A 375 -26.33 -41.27 -21.19
C VAL A 375 -26.62 -40.25 -22.29
N SER A 376 -25.83 -39.16 -22.39
CA SER A 376 -25.98 -38.14 -23.44
C SER A 376 -25.67 -38.68 -24.85
N SER A 377 -24.64 -39.53 -24.99
CA SER A 377 -24.30 -40.17 -26.27
C SER A 377 -25.30 -41.25 -26.72
N ARG A 378 -26.09 -41.82 -25.80
CA ARG A 378 -27.07 -42.88 -26.11
C ARG A 378 -28.35 -42.35 -26.78
N HIS A 379 -28.64 -41.06 -26.66
CA HIS A 379 -29.79 -40.43 -27.32
C HIS A 379 -29.57 -40.14 -28.83
N HIS A 380 -28.38 -40.41 -29.39
CA HIS A 380 -28.12 -40.21 -30.82
C HIS A 380 -28.72 -41.30 -31.75
N TYR A 381 -29.21 -42.42 -31.20
CA TYR A 381 -29.86 -43.46 -31.98
C TYR A 381 -31.24 -43.80 -31.40
N GLY A 382 -32.22 -42.93 -31.67
CA GLY A 382 -33.64 -43.27 -31.59
C GLY A 382 -34.39 -42.60 -30.45
N SER A 383 -35.03 -41.48 -30.75
CA SER A 383 -36.47 -41.26 -30.58
C SER A 383 -36.76 -39.76 -30.61
N PHE A 384 -37.57 -39.34 -31.58
CA PHE A 384 -38.17 -38.01 -31.65
C PHE A 384 -39.32 -37.97 -30.63
N ASP A 385 -39.09 -37.38 -29.46
CA ASP A 385 -40.16 -36.69 -28.73
C ASP A 385 -39.62 -35.59 -27.81
N SER A 386 -40.47 -34.60 -27.63
CA SER A 386 -40.23 -33.20 -27.30
C SER A 386 -40.13 -32.90 -25.80
N LYS A 387 -39.10 -32.12 -25.41
CA LYS A 387 -39.14 -30.89 -24.56
C LYS A 387 -37.71 -30.49 -24.16
N GLU A 388 -37.30 -29.30 -24.60
CA GLU A 388 -35.99 -28.70 -24.33
C GLU A 388 -35.85 -28.27 -22.87
N ASP A 389 -34.98 -28.95 -22.11
CA ASP A 389 -34.43 -28.44 -20.85
C ASP A 389 -33.11 -27.71 -21.14
N VAL A 390 -33.10 -26.39 -20.89
CA VAL A 390 -32.03 -25.43 -21.21
C VAL A 390 -30.73 -25.64 -20.38
N HIS A 391 -30.65 -26.70 -19.57
CA HIS A 391 -29.47 -27.04 -18.77
C HIS A 391 -28.63 -28.21 -19.33
N SER A 392 -29.01 -28.81 -20.47
CA SER A 392 -28.29 -29.96 -21.06
C SER A 392 -27.39 -29.63 -22.26
N MET A 393 -27.06 -28.35 -22.52
CA MET A 393 -26.22 -28.01 -23.69
C MET A 393 -24.72 -28.28 -23.49
N THR A 394 -24.22 -28.38 -22.26
CA THR A 394 -22.80 -28.64 -21.99
C THR A 394 -22.37 -30.08 -22.29
N SER A 395 -23.29 -31.05 -22.25
CA SER A 395 -22.97 -32.46 -22.56
C SER A 395 -22.98 -32.79 -24.05
N ILE A 396 -23.48 -31.90 -24.91
CA ILE A 396 -23.65 -32.14 -26.36
C ILE A 396 -22.34 -31.98 -27.13
N ASN A 397 -21.39 -31.17 -26.64
CA ASN A 397 -20.14 -30.85 -27.34
C ASN A 397 -18.91 -31.63 -26.84
N SER A 398 -19.06 -32.49 -25.83
CA SER A 398 -17.90 -33.13 -25.21
C SER A 398 -17.45 -34.36 -26.02
N PRO A 399 -16.18 -34.44 -26.48
CA PRO A 399 -15.69 -35.51 -27.36
C PRO A 399 -15.80 -36.91 -26.74
N ALA A 400 -15.67 -37.95 -27.57
CA ALA A 400 -15.57 -39.34 -27.09
C ALA A 400 -14.28 -39.54 -26.27
N ARG A 401 -14.24 -40.54 -25.38
CA ARG A 401 -13.11 -40.77 -24.45
C ARG A 401 -11.75 -40.81 -25.13
N ASP A 402 -11.64 -41.57 -26.22
CA ASP A 402 -10.37 -41.71 -26.97
C ASP A 402 -9.97 -40.39 -27.66
N GLU A 403 -10.97 -39.62 -28.12
CA GLU A 403 -10.75 -38.31 -28.72
C GLU A 403 -10.30 -37.27 -27.70
N ARG A 404 -10.88 -37.29 -26.49
CA ARG A 404 -10.42 -36.44 -25.37
C ARG A 404 -8.97 -36.73 -25.01
N PHE A 405 -8.61 -38.01 -24.91
CA PHE A 405 -7.24 -38.40 -24.59
C PHE A 405 -6.23 -37.87 -25.61
N LEU A 406 -6.54 -38.00 -26.91
CA LEU A 406 -5.68 -37.47 -27.98
C LEU A 406 -5.56 -35.94 -27.95
N ILE A 407 -6.68 -35.23 -27.68
CA ILE A 407 -6.67 -33.78 -27.54
C ILE A 407 -5.85 -33.35 -26.32
N VAL A 408 -6.02 -34.01 -25.18
CA VAL A 408 -5.25 -33.73 -23.96
C VAL A 408 -3.76 -33.97 -24.17
N LEU A 409 -3.36 -35.06 -24.85
CA LEU A 409 -1.95 -35.30 -25.21
C LEU A 409 -1.38 -34.20 -26.11
N SER A 410 -2.17 -33.74 -27.07
CA SER A 410 -1.81 -32.61 -27.93
C SER A 410 -1.63 -31.32 -27.12
N CYS A 411 -2.53 -31.04 -26.17
CA CYS A 411 -2.40 -29.93 -25.22
C CYS A 411 -1.13 -30.05 -24.36
N CYS A 412 -0.80 -31.24 -23.85
CA CYS A 412 0.44 -31.50 -23.10
C CYS A 412 1.69 -31.22 -23.96
N SER A 413 1.70 -31.67 -25.22
CA SER A 413 2.82 -31.39 -26.12
C SER A 413 2.96 -29.90 -26.39
N TYR A 414 1.85 -29.19 -26.62
CA TYR A 414 1.87 -27.75 -26.84
C TYR A 414 2.34 -26.98 -25.60
N LEU A 415 1.89 -27.38 -24.40
CA LEU A 415 2.36 -26.79 -23.15
C LEU A 415 3.88 -26.94 -23.01
N ARG A 416 4.41 -28.15 -23.22
CA ARG A 416 5.84 -28.44 -23.14
C ARG A 416 6.66 -27.64 -24.15
N ASP A 417 6.23 -27.64 -25.40
CA ASP A 417 7.07 -27.21 -26.52
C ASP A 417 6.93 -25.69 -26.79
N SER A 418 5.81 -25.07 -26.41
CA SER A 418 5.51 -23.66 -26.73
C SER A 418 5.23 -22.80 -25.50
N VAL A 419 4.42 -23.26 -24.55
CA VAL A 419 3.95 -22.41 -23.44
C VAL A 419 5.00 -22.30 -22.32
N LEU A 420 5.53 -23.42 -21.83
CA LEU A 420 6.52 -23.44 -20.75
C LEU A 420 7.78 -22.61 -21.07
N PRO A 421 8.37 -22.69 -22.28
CA PRO A 421 9.53 -21.87 -22.63
C PRO A 421 9.24 -20.37 -22.54
N LYS A 422 8.04 -19.91 -22.94
CA LYS A 422 7.64 -18.50 -22.83
C LYS A 422 7.47 -18.07 -21.38
N ILE A 423 6.81 -18.88 -20.55
CA ILE A 423 6.62 -18.57 -19.13
C ILE A 423 7.98 -18.50 -18.42
N VAL A 424 8.89 -19.44 -18.68
CA VAL A 424 10.24 -19.45 -18.10
C VAL A 424 11.03 -18.22 -18.55
N SER A 425 10.99 -17.88 -19.84
CA SER A 425 11.66 -16.69 -20.37
C SER A 425 11.14 -15.42 -19.68
N ASN A 426 9.83 -15.31 -19.47
CA ASN A 426 9.23 -14.19 -18.72
C ASN A 426 9.67 -14.18 -17.26
N TYR A 427 9.66 -15.33 -16.59
CA TYR A 427 10.11 -15.46 -15.20
C TYR A 427 11.56 -14.99 -15.01
N GLN A 428 12.45 -15.43 -15.90
CA GLN A 428 13.87 -15.03 -15.91
C GLN A 428 14.04 -13.54 -16.24
N SER A 429 13.29 -13.02 -17.20
CA SER A 429 13.34 -11.59 -17.56
C SER A 429 12.88 -10.65 -16.44
N ASN A 430 12.14 -11.19 -15.46
CA ASN A 430 11.71 -10.48 -14.26
C ASN A 430 12.73 -10.56 -13.10
N GLY A 431 13.90 -11.15 -13.32
CA GLY A 431 15.00 -11.17 -12.34
C GLY A 431 14.88 -12.26 -11.28
N HIS A 432 13.94 -13.20 -11.43
CA HIS A 432 13.82 -14.35 -10.54
C HIS A 432 14.78 -15.46 -10.99
N ALA A 433 15.66 -15.91 -10.09
CA ALA A 433 16.63 -16.98 -10.34
C ALA A 433 16.15 -18.34 -9.78
N GLY A 434 16.55 -19.45 -10.41
CA GLY A 434 16.34 -20.80 -9.89
C GLY A 434 15.46 -21.73 -10.73
N LEU A 435 14.79 -21.21 -11.76
CA LEU A 435 13.92 -22.01 -12.65
C LEU A 435 14.70 -22.82 -13.71
N GLU A 436 15.98 -22.48 -13.93
CA GLU A 436 16.89 -23.15 -14.86
C GLU A 436 17.13 -24.63 -14.51
N ASN A 437 17.05 -24.96 -13.22
CA ASN A 437 17.23 -26.33 -12.73
C ASN A 437 15.93 -27.16 -12.77
N LEU A 438 14.80 -26.57 -13.19
CA LEU A 438 13.46 -27.17 -13.08
C LEU A 438 12.88 -27.64 -14.41
N LEU A 439 13.48 -27.17 -15.50
CA LEU A 439 13.18 -27.62 -16.85
C LEU A 439 13.83 -28.95 -17.28
N PRO A 440 14.79 -29.60 -16.57
CA PRO A 440 15.24 -30.90 -17.04
C PRO A 440 14.18 -31.98 -16.74
N VAL A 441 13.37 -32.21 -17.77
CA VAL A 441 12.95 -33.53 -18.26
C VAL A 441 11.79 -34.25 -17.52
N SER A 442 11.30 -33.80 -16.37
CA SER A 442 10.46 -34.71 -15.54
C SER A 442 8.98 -34.32 -15.30
N ILE A 443 8.52 -33.12 -15.69
CA ILE A 443 7.16 -32.65 -15.31
C ILE A 443 6.06 -33.05 -16.31
N LEU A 444 6.41 -33.42 -17.55
CA LEU A 444 5.45 -33.77 -18.62
C LEU A 444 5.83 -35.07 -19.37
N VAL A 445 6.44 -36.04 -18.67
CA VAL A 445 6.66 -37.40 -19.21
C VAL A 445 5.57 -38.34 -18.71
#